data_AF-A0A923GB91-F1
#
_entry.id   AF-A0A923GB91-F1
#
_cell.length_a   1.000
_cell.length_b   1.000
_cell.length_c   1.000
_cell.angle_alpha   90.00
_cell.angle_beta   90.00
_cell.angle_gamma   90.00
#
_symmetry.space_group_name_H-M   'P 1'
#
loop_
_entity.id
_entity.type
_entity.pdbx_description
1 polymer ?
#
loop_
_entity_poly.entity_id
_entity_poly.type
_entity_poly.pdbx_seq_one_letter_code
_entity_poly.pdbx_strand_id
1 'polypeptide(L)'
;MTYCVIWKTEHAAFIAADSAVTSYGNNISGNPKGASSLGQHQGLIAGTKYVCEGAFKIFRTTSVALCLSGDLEFGLSLVNLTLTHLENNKSPHEALTLACNNFPDFNQRPPVKIAAVHCAPEPTITVLDTLAQNPVSIANQLVELGSPPRDLKQYTSVFHKAFHDCWKEEVKTHEKANEFMLIRMLALLQIYGMHNPTLSDNGIGGSFTGVHVTTKGVHEQPDICYLLCGELPYLGDSTCTLTRTKPDHFCIVNTHMCLTIGNGQDNRKTCDDALDESLLEAQRIFDSGRFDYVVILNKSRHTATAIQMDRQLHHTLLSLDTSDDEAGSLGFVFSKKLEKLINDNYEAIDAPRYAAIAFSSFEAPPSAIIEEHEDVVNELKSRDLQLYSSYPLVFSIHDEKNIVDSYLGCTTTVMPFIKHFRNQHHLSFSDWRTGELKLEYKNGYLSDIPADFPLDEHLEIIPAKDNEFDIYAFILEPASRRFSPRSSQVLAHDWDEAEEFIRFEVDDEPEKRYTIRRTRKIFYHQAYNRPTI
;
A
#
# COMPACT_ATOMS: atom_id res chain seq x y z
N MET A 1 -8.32 19.62 -6.22
CA MET A 1 -7.54 19.02 -7.32
C MET A 1 -8.00 17.58 -7.45
N THR A 2 -7.82 16.97 -8.62
CA THR A 2 -8.30 15.62 -8.91
C THR A 2 -7.35 14.96 -9.89
N TYR A 3 -7.21 13.65 -9.80
CA TYR A 3 -6.63 12.84 -10.85
C TYR A 3 -7.51 11.62 -11.14
N CYS A 4 -8.02 11.56 -12.36
CA CYS A 4 -8.70 10.38 -12.87
C CYS A 4 -7.94 9.85 -14.09
N VAL A 5 -7.74 8.54 -14.13
CA VAL A 5 -7.13 7.82 -15.24
C VAL A 5 -8.20 6.96 -15.89
N ILE A 6 -8.40 7.15 -17.20
CA ILE A 6 -9.42 6.45 -17.97
C ILE A 6 -8.72 5.80 -19.15
N TRP A 7 -8.91 4.50 -19.33
CA TRP A 7 -8.31 3.77 -20.45
C TRP A 7 -9.25 2.71 -20.99
N LYS A 8 -8.88 2.10 -22.12
CA LYS A 8 -9.64 1.00 -22.70
C LYS A 8 -8.75 -0.04 -23.35
N THR A 9 -9.27 -1.26 -23.39
CA THR A 9 -8.77 -2.36 -24.22
C THR A 9 -9.75 -2.62 -25.36
N GLU A 10 -9.60 -3.76 -26.03
CA GLU A 10 -10.55 -4.27 -27.02
C GLU A 10 -11.87 -4.76 -26.39
N HIS A 11 -11.90 -5.03 -25.08
CA HIS A 11 -13.03 -5.71 -24.42
C HIS A 11 -13.63 -4.94 -23.25
N ALA A 12 -12.89 -3.98 -22.67
CA ALA A 12 -13.33 -3.21 -21.53
C ALA A 12 -12.84 -1.76 -21.58
N ALA A 13 -13.54 -0.88 -20.89
CA ALA A 13 -13.08 0.46 -20.55
C ALA A 13 -13.03 0.63 -19.03
N PHE A 14 -12.14 1.47 -18.53
CA PHE A 14 -11.75 1.52 -17.13
C PHE A 14 -11.72 2.95 -16.64
N ILE A 15 -12.02 3.14 -15.36
CA ILE A 15 -11.83 4.40 -14.63
C ILE A 15 -11.11 4.07 -13.33
N ALA A 16 -10.08 4.83 -13.00
CA ALA A 16 -9.50 4.93 -11.67
C ALA A 16 -9.48 6.40 -11.24
N ALA A 17 -9.82 6.70 -9.98
CA ALA A 17 -9.87 8.05 -9.46
C ALA A 17 -9.39 8.12 -8.01
N ASP A 18 -8.70 9.21 -7.68
CA ASP A 18 -8.22 9.51 -6.32
C ASP A 18 -9.35 10.00 -5.40
N SER A 19 -9.21 9.80 -4.08
CA SER A 19 -10.19 10.21 -3.08
C SER A 19 -9.97 11.62 -2.53
N ALA A 20 -8.85 12.26 -2.87
CA ALA A 20 -8.49 13.57 -2.34
C ALA A 20 -9.46 14.69 -2.76
N VAL A 21 -9.73 15.61 -1.85
CA VAL A 21 -10.51 16.82 -2.05
C VAL A 21 -9.69 18.00 -1.57
N THR A 22 -9.74 19.10 -2.32
CA THR A 22 -9.11 20.36 -1.91
C THR A 22 -10.18 21.41 -1.62
N SER A 23 -10.14 22.03 -0.46
CA SER A 23 -11.03 23.13 -0.07
C SER A 23 -10.25 24.41 0.24
N TYR A 24 -10.95 25.55 0.26
CA TYR A 24 -10.38 26.86 0.59
C TYR A 24 -10.89 27.34 1.96
N GLY A 25 -9.98 27.75 2.85
CA GLY A 25 -10.29 28.38 4.14
C GLY A 25 -10.45 27.42 5.33
N ASN A 26 -10.56 27.98 6.54
CA ASN A 26 -10.65 27.27 7.84
C ASN A 26 -11.97 26.47 8.07
N ASN A 27 -12.79 26.27 7.04
CA ASN A 27 -14.15 25.75 7.17
C ASN A 27 -14.26 24.21 7.11
N ILE A 28 -13.15 23.48 7.17
CA ILE A 28 -13.25 22.06 7.47
C ILE A 28 -13.44 21.93 8.99
N SER A 29 -14.67 21.65 9.41
CA SER A 29 -14.96 21.20 10.76
C SER A 29 -14.15 19.93 11.04
N GLY A 30 -13.11 20.07 11.86
CA GLY A 30 -12.12 19.03 12.11
C GLY A 30 -11.03 19.06 11.06
N ASN A 31 -9.97 19.86 11.25
CA ASN A 31 -8.71 19.72 10.51
C ASN A 31 -8.25 18.25 10.62
N PRO A 32 -8.31 17.39 9.59
CA PRO A 32 -7.64 16.09 9.64
C PRO A 32 -6.12 16.31 9.59
N LYS A 33 -5.53 16.77 10.70
CA LYS A 33 -4.09 16.67 10.89
C LYS A 33 -3.75 15.19 10.89
N GLY A 34 -2.85 14.75 10.01
CA GLY A 34 -2.35 13.39 10.03
C GLY A 34 -2.12 12.80 8.65
N ALA A 35 -2.22 11.49 8.58
CA ALA A 35 -2.05 10.70 7.37
C ALA A 35 -3.42 10.30 6.78
N SER A 36 -3.46 10.04 5.46
CA SER A 36 -4.58 9.39 4.79
C SER A 36 -4.67 7.92 5.20
N SER A 37 -5.71 7.23 4.75
CA SER A 37 -5.86 5.78 4.91
C SER A 37 -4.66 4.95 4.44
N LEU A 38 -3.83 5.52 3.57
CA LEU A 38 -2.63 4.90 2.99
C LEU A 38 -1.36 5.67 3.35
N GLY A 39 -1.33 6.37 4.49
CA GLY A 39 -0.11 6.94 5.04
C GLY A 39 0.35 8.28 4.44
N GLN A 40 -0.36 8.83 3.45
CA GLN A 40 0.05 10.08 2.80
C GLN A 40 -0.32 11.30 3.66
N HIS A 41 0.53 12.33 3.69
CA HIS A 41 0.26 13.51 4.50
C HIS A 41 -0.98 14.30 4.01
N GLN A 42 -1.91 14.55 4.93
CA GLN A 42 -3.09 15.40 4.75
C GLN A 42 -2.91 16.71 5.51
N GLY A 43 -3.46 17.81 5.01
CA GLY A 43 -3.26 19.09 5.68
C GLY A 43 -3.35 20.33 4.81
N LEU A 44 -2.72 21.40 5.31
CA LEU A 44 -2.62 22.67 4.61
C LEU A 44 -1.65 22.54 3.44
N ILE A 45 -2.15 22.78 2.22
CA ILE A 45 -1.36 23.01 1.03
C ILE A 45 -1.11 24.52 0.89
N ALA A 46 0.08 24.91 0.43
CA ALA A 46 0.50 26.28 0.14
C ALA A 46 -0.62 27.35 0.11
N GLY A 47 -0.56 28.31 1.04
CA GLY A 47 -1.58 29.36 1.19
C GLY A 47 -2.70 28.95 2.16
N THR A 48 -3.95 29.06 1.72
CA THR A 48 -5.17 28.76 2.50
C THR A 48 -5.91 27.51 2.02
N LYS A 49 -5.24 26.67 1.21
CA LYS A 49 -5.83 25.45 0.66
C LYS A 49 -5.62 24.31 1.63
N TYR A 50 -6.62 23.46 1.75
CA TYR A 50 -6.52 22.27 2.58
C TYR A 50 -6.85 21.03 1.75
N VAL A 51 -6.13 19.93 1.98
CA VAL A 51 -6.38 18.65 1.33
C VAL A 51 -6.67 17.55 2.34
N CYS A 52 -7.67 16.73 2.01
CA CYS A 52 -7.93 15.47 2.70
C CYS A 52 -8.57 14.45 1.75
N GLU A 53 -8.53 13.17 2.13
CA GLU A 53 -9.35 12.10 1.58
C GLU A 53 -10.81 12.31 1.96
N GLY A 54 -11.71 12.33 0.98
CA GLY A 54 -13.11 12.64 1.27
C GLY A 54 -14.09 12.73 0.09
N ALA A 55 -13.72 12.32 -1.13
CA ALA A 55 -14.69 12.21 -2.22
C ALA A 55 -14.57 10.91 -3.01
N PHE A 56 -15.71 10.30 -3.30
CA PHE A 56 -15.79 9.27 -4.32
C PHE A 56 -16.15 9.91 -5.65
N LYS A 57 -15.28 9.81 -6.64
CA LYS A 57 -15.39 10.61 -7.89
C LYS A 57 -15.96 9.82 -9.06
N ILE A 58 -16.44 8.60 -8.81
CA ILE A 58 -16.99 7.70 -9.81
C ILE A 58 -18.50 7.61 -9.62
N PHE A 59 -19.22 7.75 -10.73
CA PHE A 59 -20.67 7.67 -10.83
C PHE A 59 -21.03 6.66 -11.89
N ARG A 60 -22.24 6.09 -11.86
CA ARG A 60 -22.59 5.08 -12.84
C ARG A 60 -24.08 4.87 -13.02
N THR A 61 -24.40 4.23 -14.14
CA THR A 61 -25.61 3.44 -14.36
C THR A 61 -25.23 1.95 -14.38
N THR A 62 -26.14 1.07 -14.81
CA THR A 62 -25.84 -0.35 -15.01
C THR A 62 -24.85 -0.64 -16.14
N SER A 63 -24.69 0.28 -17.10
CA SER A 63 -23.91 0.05 -18.34
C SER A 63 -22.90 1.15 -18.68
N VAL A 64 -22.86 2.24 -17.92
CA VAL A 64 -21.96 3.37 -18.13
C VAL A 64 -21.38 3.78 -16.80
N ALA A 65 -20.07 4.02 -16.76
CA ALA A 65 -19.41 4.66 -15.64
C ALA A 65 -18.89 6.04 -16.04
N LEU A 66 -18.88 6.98 -15.10
CA LEU A 66 -18.50 8.36 -15.26
C LEU A 66 -17.49 8.74 -14.17
N CYS A 67 -16.55 9.61 -14.47
CA CYS A 67 -15.76 10.29 -13.44
C CYS A 67 -15.67 11.79 -13.68
N LEU A 68 -15.53 12.52 -12.58
CA LEU A 68 -15.58 13.99 -12.55
C LEU A 68 -14.26 14.59 -12.05
N SER A 69 -13.79 15.63 -12.74
CA SER A 69 -12.74 16.53 -12.24
C SER A 69 -13.13 18.00 -12.49
N GLY A 70 -12.86 18.88 -11.52
CA GLY A 70 -13.09 20.31 -11.65
C GLY A 70 -13.94 20.86 -10.51
N ASP A 71 -14.80 21.82 -10.81
CA ASP A 71 -15.75 22.38 -9.86
C ASP A 71 -16.79 21.33 -9.41
N LEU A 72 -16.92 21.13 -8.09
CA LEU A 72 -17.75 20.07 -7.53
C LEU A 72 -19.25 20.34 -7.73
N GLU A 73 -19.71 21.55 -7.43
CA GLU A 73 -21.14 21.90 -7.45
C GLU A 73 -21.69 21.86 -8.89
N PHE A 74 -20.99 22.52 -9.82
CA PHE A 74 -21.37 22.49 -11.22
C PHE A 74 -21.16 21.11 -11.85
N GLY A 75 -20.07 20.42 -11.48
CA GLY A 75 -19.77 19.08 -11.94
C GLY A 75 -20.85 18.06 -11.57
N LEU A 76 -21.30 18.05 -10.31
CA LEU A 76 -22.39 17.17 -9.86
C LEU A 76 -23.70 17.45 -10.59
N SER A 77 -23.99 18.73 -10.85
CA SER A 77 -25.17 19.12 -11.64
C SER A 77 -25.14 18.53 -13.05
N LEU A 78 -23.97 18.58 -13.72
CA LEU A 78 -23.78 17.97 -15.04
C LEU A 78 -23.87 16.45 -14.99
N VAL A 79 -23.25 15.81 -14.00
CA VAL A 79 -23.29 14.35 -13.82
C VAL A 79 -24.72 13.87 -13.63
N ASN A 80 -25.51 14.51 -12.77
CA ASN A 80 -26.88 14.10 -12.50
C ASN A 80 -27.78 14.20 -13.74
N LEU A 81 -27.65 15.29 -14.52
CA LEU A 81 -28.36 15.43 -15.79
C LEU A 81 -27.91 14.39 -16.83
N THR A 82 -26.61 14.11 -16.89
CA THR A 82 -26.05 13.09 -17.78
C THR A 82 -26.61 11.71 -17.43
N LEU A 83 -26.61 11.33 -16.15
CA LEU A 83 -27.18 10.07 -15.66
C LEU A 83 -28.67 9.97 -16.00
N THR A 84 -29.44 11.04 -15.81
CA THR A 84 -30.86 11.09 -16.18
C THR A 84 -31.04 10.81 -17.68
N HIS A 85 -30.19 11.36 -18.54
CA HIS A 85 -30.25 11.10 -19.97
C HIS A 85 -29.83 9.67 -20.33
N LEU A 86 -28.82 9.13 -19.66
CA LEU A 86 -28.38 7.73 -19.83
C LEU A 86 -29.49 6.74 -19.47
N GLU A 87 -30.20 6.98 -18.36
CA GLU A 87 -31.36 6.19 -17.93
C GLU A 87 -32.51 6.24 -18.96
N ASN A 88 -32.60 7.33 -19.73
CA ASN A 88 -33.51 7.48 -20.85
C ASN A 88 -32.95 6.93 -22.18
N ASN A 89 -32.04 5.95 -22.10
CA ASN A 89 -31.43 5.22 -23.22
C ASN A 89 -30.67 6.10 -24.23
N LYS A 90 -30.10 7.23 -23.78
CA LYS A 90 -29.19 8.03 -24.61
C LYS A 90 -27.79 7.43 -24.58
N SER A 91 -27.08 7.52 -25.70
CA SER A 91 -25.64 7.17 -25.72
C SER A 91 -24.83 8.14 -24.84
N PRO A 92 -23.65 7.77 -24.34
CA PRO A 92 -22.81 8.67 -23.55
C PRO A 92 -22.54 10.03 -24.21
N HIS A 93 -22.30 10.04 -25.52
CA HIS A 93 -22.10 11.26 -26.30
C HIS A 93 -23.35 12.14 -26.33
N GLU A 94 -24.51 11.56 -26.62
CA GLU A 94 -25.77 12.30 -26.63
C GLU A 94 -26.15 12.79 -25.24
N ALA A 95 -25.97 11.98 -24.19
CA ALA A 95 -26.29 12.32 -22.82
C ALA A 95 -25.47 13.51 -22.33
N LEU A 96 -24.15 13.52 -22.56
CA LEU A 96 -23.29 14.65 -22.22
C LEU A 96 -23.66 15.89 -23.04
N THR A 97 -23.93 15.73 -24.34
CA THR A 97 -24.33 16.86 -25.20
C THR A 97 -25.63 17.50 -24.73
N LEU A 98 -26.63 16.68 -24.39
CA LEU A 98 -27.91 17.14 -23.85
C LEU A 98 -27.74 17.81 -22.47
N ALA A 99 -26.90 17.25 -21.60
CA ALA A 99 -26.57 17.84 -20.31
C ALA A 99 -25.95 19.24 -20.49
N CYS A 100 -25.01 19.43 -21.42
CA CYS A 100 -24.44 20.76 -21.74
C CYS A 100 -25.52 21.75 -22.19
N ASN A 101 -26.43 21.31 -23.07
CA ASN A 101 -27.47 22.17 -23.65
C ASN A 101 -28.52 22.64 -22.62
N ASN A 102 -28.59 22.02 -21.44
CA ASN A 102 -29.47 22.46 -20.35
C ASN A 102 -28.95 23.71 -19.60
N PHE A 103 -27.72 24.16 -19.87
CA PHE A 103 -27.15 25.34 -19.22
C PHE A 103 -26.99 26.49 -20.22
N PRO A 104 -27.79 27.56 -20.09
CA PRO A 104 -27.50 28.83 -20.73
C PRO A 104 -26.10 29.30 -20.33
N ASP A 105 -25.36 29.84 -21.29
CA ASP A 105 -23.99 30.33 -21.10
C ASP A 105 -23.01 29.27 -20.57
N PHE A 106 -23.12 28.03 -21.05
CA PHE A 106 -22.24 26.91 -20.66
C PHE A 106 -20.74 27.28 -20.66
N ASN A 107 -20.28 28.06 -21.64
CA ASN A 107 -18.88 28.51 -21.75
C ASN A 107 -18.44 29.51 -20.67
N GLN A 108 -19.36 30.08 -19.90
CA GLN A 108 -19.08 30.97 -18.76
C GLN A 108 -19.08 30.22 -17.42
N ARG A 109 -19.41 28.93 -17.41
CA ARG A 109 -19.48 28.11 -16.19
C ARG A 109 -18.08 27.73 -15.69
N PRO A 110 -17.95 27.36 -14.39
CA PRO A 110 -16.68 26.88 -13.85
C PRO A 110 -16.10 25.70 -14.66
N PRO A 111 -14.77 25.59 -14.78
CA PRO A 111 -14.13 24.51 -15.51
C PRO A 111 -14.45 23.13 -14.93
N VAL A 112 -14.96 22.23 -15.79
CA VAL A 112 -15.27 20.84 -15.45
C VAL A 112 -14.84 19.93 -16.59
N LYS A 113 -14.35 18.74 -16.23
CA LYS A 113 -14.14 17.62 -17.15
C LYS A 113 -14.85 16.38 -16.64
N ILE A 114 -15.55 15.71 -17.53
CA ILE A 114 -16.22 14.43 -17.26
C ILE A 114 -15.76 13.42 -18.31
N ALA A 115 -15.38 12.22 -17.90
CA ALA A 115 -15.21 11.10 -18.82
C ALA A 115 -16.30 10.07 -18.56
N ALA A 116 -16.95 9.61 -19.62
CA ALA A 116 -17.92 8.54 -19.62
C ALA A 116 -17.35 7.34 -20.38
N VAL A 117 -17.39 6.16 -19.76
CA VAL A 117 -16.98 4.91 -20.38
C VAL A 117 -18.15 3.97 -20.57
N HIS A 118 -18.21 3.33 -21.73
CA HIS A 118 -19.28 2.42 -22.12
C HIS A 118 -18.72 1.32 -23.05
N CYS A 119 -19.36 0.15 -23.06
CA CYS A 119 -18.95 -0.97 -23.91
C CYS A 119 -20.15 -1.62 -24.61
N ALA A 120 -20.44 -1.17 -25.84
CA ALA A 120 -21.44 -1.81 -26.72
C ALA A 120 -21.26 -1.40 -28.20
N PRO A 121 -20.90 -2.32 -29.13
CA PRO A 121 -20.25 -3.61 -28.91
C PRO A 121 -18.76 -3.48 -28.51
N GLU A 122 -18.19 -2.29 -28.68
CA GLU A 122 -16.80 -1.97 -28.39
C GLU A 122 -16.68 -0.96 -27.23
N PRO A 123 -15.56 -0.98 -26.49
CA PRO A 123 -15.29 0.03 -25.47
C PRO A 123 -15.07 1.43 -26.08
N THR A 124 -15.73 2.42 -25.49
CA THR A 124 -15.67 3.83 -25.88
C THR A 124 -15.41 4.71 -24.68
N ILE A 125 -14.66 5.80 -24.90
CA ILE A 125 -14.40 6.84 -23.92
C ILE A 125 -14.92 8.15 -24.50
N THR A 126 -15.97 8.71 -23.90
CA THR A 126 -16.50 10.03 -24.26
C THR A 126 -16.06 11.04 -23.22
N VAL A 127 -15.46 12.15 -23.64
CA VAL A 127 -14.94 13.19 -22.76
C VAL A 127 -15.71 14.47 -22.99
N LEU A 128 -16.19 15.05 -21.89
CA LEU A 128 -16.66 16.42 -21.80
C LEU A 128 -15.53 17.29 -21.21
N ASP A 129 -15.22 18.39 -21.88
CA ASP A 129 -14.31 19.45 -21.41
C ASP A 129 -14.95 20.81 -21.65
N THR A 130 -15.36 21.50 -20.59
CA THR A 130 -16.06 22.79 -20.69
C THR A 130 -15.21 23.89 -21.33
N LEU A 131 -13.89 23.73 -21.37
CA LEU A 131 -12.96 24.69 -21.97
C LEU A 131 -12.66 24.40 -23.44
N ALA A 132 -13.09 23.24 -23.96
CA ALA A 132 -12.87 22.88 -25.35
C ALA A 132 -13.88 23.58 -26.28
N GLN A 133 -13.42 23.92 -27.49
CA GLN A 133 -14.29 24.49 -28.53
C GLN A 133 -15.46 23.55 -28.89
N ASN A 134 -15.18 22.25 -28.92
CA ASN A 134 -16.19 21.20 -29.00
C ASN A 134 -16.22 20.51 -27.63
N PRO A 135 -17.21 20.83 -26.77
CA PRO A 135 -17.17 20.39 -25.39
C PRO A 135 -17.22 18.87 -25.23
N VAL A 136 -17.82 18.14 -26.17
CA VAL A 136 -17.94 16.67 -26.12
C VAL A 136 -17.13 16.06 -27.26
N SER A 137 -16.30 15.08 -26.94
CA SER A 137 -15.43 14.39 -27.90
C SER A 137 -15.25 12.91 -27.53
N ILE A 138 -14.78 12.10 -28.48
CA ILE A 138 -14.44 10.69 -28.25
C ILE A 138 -12.91 10.56 -28.20
N ALA A 139 -12.40 9.88 -27.18
CA ALA A 139 -10.97 9.64 -27.00
C ALA A 139 -10.57 8.22 -27.43
N ASN A 140 -9.31 8.08 -27.87
CA ASN A 140 -8.85 6.87 -28.52
C ASN A 140 -8.37 5.76 -27.57
N GLN A 141 -7.60 6.07 -26.53
CA GLN A 141 -7.04 5.05 -25.64
C GLN A 141 -6.97 5.48 -24.18
N LEU A 142 -6.04 6.38 -23.85
CA LEU A 142 -5.79 6.86 -22.48
C LEU A 142 -6.23 8.31 -22.38
N VAL A 143 -6.99 8.62 -21.32
CA VAL A 143 -7.40 9.97 -20.96
C VAL A 143 -7.06 10.18 -19.49
N GLU A 144 -6.46 11.33 -19.20
CA GLU A 144 -6.15 11.76 -17.86
C GLU A 144 -6.93 13.05 -17.57
N LEU A 145 -7.76 13.03 -16.53
CA LEU A 145 -8.50 14.20 -16.10
C LEU A 145 -7.86 14.87 -14.88
N GLY A 146 -8.09 16.17 -14.78
CA GLY A 146 -7.61 17.01 -13.70
C GLY A 146 -6.24 17.60 -13.96
N SER A 147 -5.50 17.83 -12.87
CA SER A 147 -4.27 18.62 -12.90
C SER A 147 -3.07 17.86 -12.32
N PRO A 148 -2.80 16.62 -12.76
CA PRO A 148 -1.65 15.88 -12.25
C PRO A 148 -0.33 16.51 -12.70
N PRO A 149 0.73 16.40 -11.88
CA PRO A 149 2.05 16.89 -12.23
C PRO A 149 2.63 16.09 -13.41
N ARG A 150 3.62 16.65 -14.08
CA ARG A 150 4.13 16.15 -15.37
C ARG A 150 4.76 14.75 -15.25
N ASP A 151 5.48 14.53 -14.16
CA ASP A 151 6.06 13.26 -13.75
C ASP A 151 5.00 12.18 -13.56
N LEU A 152 3.89 12.46 -12.86
CA LEU A 152 2.78 11.52 -12.69
C LEU A 152 2.14 11.16 -14.03
N LYS A 153 1.90 12.16 -14.91
CA LYS A 153 1.39 11.88 -16.26
C LYS A 153 2.30 10.97 -17.07
N GLN A 154 3.60 11.25 -17.02
CA GLN A 154 4.61 10.45 -17.70
C GLN A 154 4.65 9.03 -17.13
N TYR A 155 4.62 8.91 -15.81
CA TYR A 155 4.63 7.65 -15.08
C TYR A 155 3.44 6.77 -15.48
N THR A 156 2.22 7.29 -15.37
CA THR A 156 0.99 6.59 -15.77
C THR A 156 0.99 6.22 -17.25
N SER A 157 1.44 7.12 -18.13
CA SER A 157 1.48 6.86 -19.57
C SER A 157 2.45 5.75 -19.95
N VAL A 158 3.64 5.72 -19.33
CA VAL A 158 4.66 4.68 -19.57
C VAL A 158 4.15 3.32 -19.10
N PHE A 159 3.55 3.27 -17.90
CA PHE A 159 3.00 2.03 -17.35
C PHE A 159 1.77 1.54 -18.12
N HIS A 160 0.85 2.43 -18.49
CA HIS A 160 -0.28 2.07 -19.34
C HIS A 160 0.21 1.46 -20.65
N LYS A 161 1.24 2.05 -21.28
CA LYS A 161 1.83 1.48 -22.49
C LYS A 161 2.42 0.09 -22.25
N ALA A 162 3.23 -0.08 -21.21
CA ALA A 162 3.83 -1.37 -20.87
C ALA A 162 2.75 -2.44 -20.59
N PHE A 163 1.74 -2.12 -19.79
CA PHE A 163 0.61 -3.02 -19.54
C PHE A 163 -0.17 -3.33 -20.80
N HIS A 164 -0.44 -2.35 -21.64
CA HIS A 164 -1.17 -2.57 -22.89
C HIS A 164 -0.36 -3.44 -23.86
N ASP A 165 0.96 -3.32 -23.90
CA ASP A 165 1.81 -4.16 -24.74
C ASP A 165 1.87 -5.60 -24.19
N CYS A 166 2.09 -5.79 -22.88
CA CYS A 166 1.99 -7.12 -22.25
C CYS A 166 0.60 -7.75 -22.43
N TRP A 167 -0.48 -6.96 -22.29
CA TRP A 167 -1.87 -7.42 -22.44
C TRP A 167 -2.20 -7.99 -23.82
N LYS A 168 -1.50 -7.54 -24.87
CA LYS A 168 -1.66 -8.10 -26.23
C LYS A 168 -1.07 -9.51 -26.33
N GLU A 169 -0.04 -9.78 -25.54
CA GLU A 169 0.73 -11.03 -25.56
C GLU A 169 0.23 -12.03 -24.51
N GLU A 170 -0.39 -11.55 -23.43
CA GLU A 170 -1.00 -12.39 -22.39
C GLU A 170 -2.17 -13.20 -22.97
N VAL A 171 -2.19 -14.50 -22.67
CA VAL A 171 -3.30 -15.38 -23.01
C VAL A 171 -4.50 -14.99 -22.13
N LYS A 172 -5.48 -14.31 -22.74
CA LYS A 172 -6.69 -13.77 -22.08
C LYS A 172 -7.72 -14.85 -21.72
N THR A 173 -7.28 -16.04 -21.28
CA THR A 173 -8.18 -17.17 -20.97
C THR A 173 -8.86 -17.06 -19.61
N HIS A 174 -8.41 -16.15 -18.75
CA HIS A 174 -8.97 -15.98 -17.42
C HIS A 174 -10.16 -15.02 -17.43
N GLU A 175 -11.27 -15.40 -16.80
CA GLU A 175 -12.50 -14.59 -16.75
C GLU A 175 -12.30 -13.24 -16.03
N LYS A 176 -11.33 -13.18 -15.10
CA LYS A 176 -10.96 -11.97 -14.35
C LYS A 176 -9.88 -11.11 -15.01
N ALA A 177 -9.53 -11.35 -16.28
CA ALA A 177 -8.42 -10.62 -16.91
C ALA A 177 -8.58 -9.09 -16.86
N ASN A 178 -9.80 -8.57 -17.08
CA ASN A 178 -10.05 -7.12 -16.97
C ASN A 178 -9.88 -6.62 -15.53
N GLU A 179 -10.36 -7.38 -14.55
CA GLU A 179 -10.18 -7.07 -13.13
C GLU A 179 -8.68 -6.98 -12.79
N PHE A 180 -7.85 -7.92 -13.25
CA PHE A 180 -6.39 -7.87 -13.04
C PHE A 180 -5.76 -6.59 -13.58
N MET A 181 -6.21 -6.13 -14.76
CA MET A 181 -5.72 -4.88 -15.35
C MET A 181 -6.09 -3.66 -14.49
N LEU A 182 -7.30 -3.64 -13.92
CA LEU A 182 -7.73 -2.60 -12.99
C LEU A 182 -6.86 -2.62 -11.71
N ILE A 183 -6.66 -3.78 -11.10
CA ILE A 183 -5.85 -3.93 -9.88
C ILE A 183 -4.41 -3.48 -10.10
N ARG A 184 -3.79 -3.83 -11.24
CA ARG A 184 -2.44 -3.39 -11.59
C ARG A 184 -2.33 -1.86 -11.68
N MET A 185 -3.32 -1.19 -12.28
CA MET A 185 -3.35 0.28 -12.36
C MET A 185 -3.59 0.92 -10.98
N LEU A 186 -4.46 0.35 -10.15
CA LEU A 186 -4.68 0.85 -8.79
C LEU A 186 -3.39 0.71 -7.97
N ALA A 187 -2.77 -0.46 -7.96
CA ALA A 187 -1.50 -0.69 -7.27
C ALA A 187 -0.41 0.30 -7.71
N LEU A 188 -0.33 0.58 -9.02
CA LEU A 188 0.57 1.59 -9.60
C LEU A 188 0.35 3.00 -9.04
N LEU A 189 -0.90 3.46 -9.03
CA LEU A 189 -1.25 4.80 -8.58
C LEU A 189 -1.01 4.95 -7.07
N GLN A 190 -1.31 3.90 -6.31
CA GLN A 190 -1.12 3.85 -4.86
C GLN A 190 0.36 3.88 -4.48
N ILE A 191 1.21 3.04 -5.11
CA ILE A 191 2.65 3.04 -4.83
C ILE A 191 3.30 4.38 -5.21
N TYR A 192 2.86 5.01 -6.32
CA TYR A 192 3.36 6.33 -6.70
C TYR A 192 3.05 7.37 -5.63
N GLY A 193 1.80 7.41 -5.16
CA GLY A 193 1.36 8.34 -4.12
C GLY A 193 2.08 8.13 -2.78
N MET A 194 2.48 6.90 -2.47
CA MET A 194 3.23 6.62 -1.24
C MET A 194 4.68 7.16 -1.30
N HIS A 195 5.32 7.10 -2.46
CA HIS A 195 6.71 7.55 -2.65
C HIS A 195 6.85 9.02 -3.05
N ASN A 196 5.77 9.65 -3.51
CA ASN A 196 5.78 11.04 -3.96
C ASN A 196 4.74 11.85 -3.19
N PRO A 197 5.07 13.06 -2.72
CA PRO A 197 4.18 13.91 -1.91
C PRO A 197 3.02 14.54 -2.73
N THR A 198 2.39 13.80 -3.64
CA THR A 198 1.34 14.32 -4.54
C THR A 198 0.13 14.82 -3.78
N LEU A 199 -0.18 14.23 -2.61
CA LEU A 199 -1.32 14.65 -1.81
C LEU A 199 -1.07 16.03 -1.20
N SER A 200 0.05 16.20 -0.49
CA SER A 200 0.42 17.47 0.14
C SER A 200 0.79 18.57 -0.86
N ASP A 201 1.35 18.21 -2.01
CA ASP A 201 1.92 19.20 -2.93
C ASP A 201 0.97 19.54 -4.08
N ASN A 202 0.15 18.59 -4.51
CA ASN A 202 -0.71 18.73 -5.68
C ASN A 202 -2.19 18.48 -5.38
N GLY A 203 -2.55 18.06 -4.17
CA GLY A 203 -3.92 17.74 -3.81
C GLY A 203 -4.45 16.50 -4.51
N ILE A 204 -3.58 15.53 -4.82
CA ILE A 204 -3.89 14.29 -5.53
C ILE A 204 -3.41 13.10 -4.70
N GLY A 205 -4.31 12.18 -4.37
CA GLY A 205 -3.97 10.99 -3.59
C GLY A 205 -5.12 10.53 -2.70
N GLY A 206 -4.78 10.04 -1.51
CA GLY A 206 -5.65 9.18 -0.73
C GLY A 206 -5.80 7.81 -1.41
N SER A 207 -6.87 7.11 -1.09
CA SER A 207 -7.24 5.87 -1.78
C SER A 207 -7.66 6.14 -3.22
N PHE A 208 -6.98 5.48 -4.15
CA PHE A 208 -7.49 5.29 -5.51
C PHE A 208 -8.51 4.16 -5.52
N THR A 209 -9.65 4.44 -6.14
CA THR A 209 -10.72 3.46 -6.40
C THR A 209 -10.99 3.38 -7.89
N GLY A 210 -11.57 2.28 -8.36
CA GLY A 210 -11.86 2.14 -9.79
C GLY A 210 -13.00 1.21 -10.15
N VAL A 211 -13.35 1.24 -11.43
CA VAL A 211 -14.37 0.38 -12.04
C VAL A 211 -13.93 -0.02 -13.44
N HIS A 212 -14.48 -1.12 -13.94
CA HIS A 212 -14.34 -1.49 -15.35
C HIS A 212 -15.70 -1.80 -15.97
N VAL A 213 -15.86 -1.48 -17.25
CA VAL A 213 -17.12 -1.61 -17.99
C VAL A 213 -16.90 -2.54 -19.17
N THR A 214 -17.71 -3.59 -19.21
CA THR A 214 -17.74 -4.60 -20.28
C THR A 214 -19.12 -4.61 -20.93
N THR A 215 -19.31 -5.46 -21.94
CA THR A 215 -20.63 -5.71 -22.53
C THR A 215 -21.66 -6.26 -21.53
N LYS A 216 -21.20 -6.77 -20.37
CA LYS A 216 -22.06 -7.26 -19.28
C LYS A 216 -22.49 -6.17 -18.30
N GLY A 217 -21.96 -4.95 -18.42
CA GLY A 217 -22.26 -3.84 -17.53
C GLY A 217 -21.03 -3.29 -16.80
N VAL A 218 -21.29 -2.47 -15.79
CA VAL A 218 -20.27 -1.89 -14.90
C VAL A 218 -19.93 -2.89 -13.79
N HIS A 219 -18.64 -3.11 -13.57
CA HIS A 219 -18.08 -3.97 -12.53
C HIS A 219 -17.25 -3.11 -11.59
N GLU A 220 -17.61 -3.16 -10.32
CA GLU A 220 -16.90 -2.49 -9.22
C GLU A 220 -15.51 -3.09 -9.03
N GLN A 221 -14.64 -2.31 -8.40
CA GLN A 221 -13.41 -2.85 -7.84
C GLN A 221 -13.76 -3.94 -6.81
N PRO A 222 -13.03 -5.07 -6.80
CA PRO A 222 -13.20 -6.12 -5.79
C PRO A 222 -12.68 -5.66 -4.42
N ASP A 223 -12.92 -6.43 -3.36
CA ASP A 223 -12.44 -6.09 -2.02
C ASP A 223 -10.90 -6.22 -1.96
N ILE A 224 -10.19 -5.10 -1.75
CA ILE A 224 -8.71 -5.06 -1.70
C ILE A 224 -8.25 -4.72 -0.30
N CYS A 225 -7.43 -5.57 0.30
CA CYS A 225 -6.62 -5.23 1.47
C CYS A 225 -5.23 -4.77 1.02
N TYR A 226 -4.90 -3.50 1.28
CA TYR A 226 -3.56 -2.97 1.09
C TYR A 226 -2.73 -3.21 2.36
N LEU A 227 -1.56 -3.82 2.21
CA LEU A 227 -0.55 -3.92 3.27
C LEU A 227 0.57 -2.93 2.96
N LEU A 228 0.71 -1.89 3.76
CA LEU A 228 1.77 -0.89 3.63
C LEU A 228 2.87 -1.25 4.59
N CYS A 229 4.01 -1.71 4.09
CA CYS A 229 5.09 -2.23 4.91
C CYS A 229 6.46 -1.74 4.45
N GLY A 230 7.48 -1.87 5.29
CA GLY A 230 8.86 -1.67 4.86
C GLY A 230 9.41 -2.85 4.05
N GLU A 231 10.75 -2.91 3.93
CA GLU A 231 11.45 -4.04 3.30
C GLU A 231 11.22 -5.36 4.04
N LEU A 232 11.02 -5.27 5.36
CA LEU A 232 10.69 -6.40 6.23
C LEU A 232 9.25 -6.23 6.71
N PRO A 233 8.26 -6.91 6.11
CA PRO A 233 6.85 -6.69 6.42
C PRO A 233 6.44 -6.97 7.88
N TYR A 234 7.24 -7.79 8.56
CA TYR A 234 7.07 -8.18 9.95
C TYR A 234 7.79 -7.23 10.95
N LEU A 235 8.45 -6.17 10.47
CA LEU A 235 9.11 -5.16 11.31
C LEU A 235 8.60 -3.74 11.02
N GLY A 236 8.32 -3.01 12.10
CA GLY A 236 7.88 -1.61 12.04
C GLY A 236 6.37 -1.44 11.82
N ASP A 237 5.96 -0.20 11.56
CA ASP A 237 4.56 0.21 11.38
C ASP A 237 4.01 -0.28 10.03
N SER A 238 3.61 -1.55 9.99
CA SER A 238 2.80 -2.09 8.91
C SER A 238 1.34 -1.65 9.09
N THR A 239 0.74 -1.08 8.05
CA THR A 239 -0.67 -0.66 8.09
C THR A 239 -1.47 -1.51 7.11
N CYS A 240 -2.56 -2.11 7.59
CA CYS A 240 -3.49 -2.87 6.76
C CYS A 240 -4.73 -2.05 6.50
N THR A 241 -5.06 -1.80 5.23
CA THR A 241 -6.18 -0.97 4.82
C THR A 241 -7.06 -1.70 3.81
N LEU A 242 -8.26 -2.09 4.21
CA LEU A 242 -9.30 -2.54 3.29
C LEU A 242 -9.95 -1.35 2.59
N THR A 243 -10.10 -1.47 1.28
CA THR A 243 -11.00 -0.64 0.47
C THR A 243 -12.10 -1.50 -0.14
N ARG A 244 -13.36 -1.15 0.12
CA ARG A 244 -14.55 -1.81 -0.41
C ARG A 244 -15.40 -0.80 -1.18
N THR A 245 -15.63 -1.04 -2.47
CA THR A 245 -16.43 -0.14 -3.31
C THR A 245 -17.87 -0.63 -3.47
N LYS A 246 -18.80 0.31 -3.44
CA LYS A 246 -20.24 0.13 -3.70
C LYS A 246 -20.64 1.10 -4.84
N PRO A 247 -21.89 1.06 -5.34
CA PRO A 247 -22.29 1.85 -6.50
C PRO A 247 -22.11 3.38 -6.35
N ASP A 248 -22.29 3.88 -5.15
CA ASP A 248 -22.45 5.29 -4.78
C ASP A 248 -21.49 5.76 -3.66
N HIS A 249 -20.79 4.82 -3.02
CA HIS A 249 -19.82 5.10 -1.97
C HIS A 249 -18.73 4.04 -1.95
N PHE A 250 -17.70 4.27 -1.14
CA PHE A 250 -16.75 3.23 -0.75
C PHE A 250 -16.40 3.36 0.72
N CYS A 251 -16.02 2.23 1.31
CA CYS A 251 -15.60 2.13 2.70
C CYS A 251 -14.10 1.86 2.77
N ILE A 252 -13.48 2.46 3.79
CA ILE A 252 -12.10 2.23 4.19
C ILE A 252 -12.14 1.70 5.62
N VAL A 253 -11.48 0.58 5.86
CA VAL A 253 -11.25 0.04 7.20
C VAL A 253 -9.77 -0.23 7.34
N ASN A 254 -9.12 0.40 8.31
CA ASN A 254 -7.76 0.09 8.68
C ASN A 254 -7.60 0.07 10.20
N THR A 255 -6.39 -0.21 10.67
CA THR A 255 -6.05 -0.30 12.10
C THR A 255 -6.30 0.97 12.90
N HIS A 256 -6.42 2.14 12.25
CA HIS A 256 -6.53 3.45 12.91
C HIS A 256 -7.84 4.20 12.60
N MET A 257 -8.55 3.81 11.54
CA MET A 257 -9.74 4.52 11.07
C MET A 257 -10.71 3.61 10.32
N CYS A 258 -11.98 3.97 10.42
CA CYS A 258 -13.07 3.42 9.63
C CYS A 258 -13.82 4.61 9.00
N LEU A 259 -13.93 4.63 7.68
CA LEU A 259 -14.48 5.77 6.96
C LEU A 259 -15.37 5.30 5.81
N THR A 260 -16.49 5.97 5.62
CA THR A 260 -17.33 5.84 4.42
C THR A 260 -17.31 7.14 3.64
N ILE A 261 -17.04 7.05 2.34
CA ILE A 261 -16.94 8.20 1.43
C ILE A 261 -17.95 8.02 0.29
N GLY A 262 -18.96 8.90 0.26
CA GLY A 262 -19.97 8.94 -0.81
C GLY A 262 -19.54 9.79 -2.02
N ASN A 263 -20.23 9.61 -3.14
CA ASN A 263 -20.02 10.39 -4.36
C ASN A 263 -20.87 11.68 -4.43
N GLY A 264 -21.61 12.01 -3.36
CA GLY A 264 -22.40 13.24 -3.29
C GLY A 264 -23.77 13.18 -3.96
N GLN A 265 -24.24 11.99 -4.37
CA GLN A 265 -25.63 11.80 -4.83
C GLN A 265 -26.65 11.65 -3.69
N ASP A 266 -26.22 11.68 -2.42
CA ASP A 266 -27.06 11.34 -1.27
C ASP A 266 -28.03 12.45 -0.81
N ASN A 267 -29.32 12.14 -0.87
CA ASN A 267 -30.39 12.88 -0.19
C ASN A 267 -30.50 12.42 1.28
N ARG A 268 -30.28 13.38 2.20
CA ARG A 268 -30.19 13.19 3.67
C ARG A 268 -31.46 12.58 4.31
N LYS A 269 -31.28 11.41 4.96
CA LYS A 269 -31.89 10.89 6.22
C LYS A 269 -32.18 9.38 6.23
N THR A 270 -32.45 8.75 5.10
CA THR A 270 -32.57 7.27 4.98
C THR A 270 -31.26 6.61 4.52
N CYS A 271 -30.24 7.42 4.24
CA CYS A 271 -28.95 7.01 3.70
C CYS A 271 -27.94 6.66 4.80
N ASP A 272 -28.06 7.25 5.98
CA ASP A 272 -27.08 7.08 7.06
C ASP A 272 -27.05 5.63 7.55
N ASP A 273 -28.22 5.00 7.77
CA ASP A 273 -28.31 3.59 8.16
C ASP A 273 -27.68 2.65 7.12
N ALA A 274 -27.84 2.93 5.82
CA ALA A 274 -27.29 2.10 4.75
C ALA A 274 -25.76 2.25 4.61
N LEU A 275 -25.24 3.46 4.84
CA LEU A 275 -23.81 3.73 4.87
C LEU A 275 -23.15 3.11 6.12
N ASP A 276 -23.84 3.16 7.26
CA ASP A 276 -23.41 2.51 8.50
C ASP A 276 -23.43 0.98 8.35
N GLU A 277 -24.47 0.40 7.76
CA GLU A 277 -24.52 -1.03 7.44
C GLU A 277 -23.39 -1.45 6.48
N SER A 278 -23.08 -0.64 5.47
CA SER A 278 -21.98 -0.90 4.55
C SER A 278 -20.63 -0.85 5.26
N LEU A 279 -20.44 0.10 6.19
CA LEU A 279 -19.22 0.18 7.00
C LEU A 279 -19.08 -1.03 7.93
N LEU A 280 -20.16 -1.44 8.60
CA LEU A 280 -20.18 -2.65 9.43
C LEU A 280 -19.88 -3.91 8.61
N GLU A 281 -20.38 -4.00 7.38
CA GLU A 281 -20.05 -5.08 6.45
C GLU A 281 -18.55 -5.06 6.09
N ALA A 282 -17.99 -3.88 5.80
CA ALA A 282 -16.56 -3.73 5.52
C ALA A 282 -15.69 -4.13 6.72
N GLN A 283 -16.09 -3.76 7.95
CA GLN A 283 -15.40 -4.17 9.17
C GLN A 283 -15.41 -5.68 9.35
N ARG A 284 -16.57 -6.33 9.17
CA ARG A 284 -16.66 -7.80 9.22
C ARG A 284 -15.76 -8.49 8.19
N ILE A 285 -15.66 -7.93 6.99
CA ILE A 285 -14.76 -8.46 5.95
C ILE A 285 -13.30 -8.30 6.39
N PHE A 286 -12.93 -7.13 6.90
CA PHE A 286 -11.60 -6.87 7.44
C PHE A 286 -11.22 -7.86 8.54
N ASP A 287 -12.07 -8.00 9.55
CA ASP A 287 -11.87 -8.91 10.69
C ASP A 287 -11.82 -10.38 10.26
N SER A 288 -12.55 -10.74 9.20
CA SER A 288 -12.54 -12.11 8.67
C SER A 288 -11.28 -12.45 7.88
N GLY A 289 -10.45 -11.46 7.49
CA GLY A 289 -9.26 -11.66 6.65
C GLY A 289 -9.54 -12.18 5.22
N ARG A 290 -10.82 -12.26 4.81
CA ARG A 290 -11.23 -12.88 3.53
C ARG A 290 -11.44 -11.83 2.45
N PHE A 291 -10.34 -11.43 1.83
CA PHE A 291 -10.32 -10.43 0.75
C PHE A 291 -10.36 -11.08 -0.63
N ASP A 292 -10.79 -10.33 -1.65
CA ASP A 292 -10.62 -10.77 -3.03
C ASP A 292 -9.14 -10.62 -3.46
N TYR A 293 -8.47 -9.56 -2.99
CA TYR A 293 -7.04 -9.30 -3.21
C TYR A 293 -6.33 -8.80 -1.96
N VAL A 294 -5.06 -9.17 -1.86
CA VAL A 294 -4.07 -8.50 -0.99
C VAL A 294 -3.06 -7.80 -1.89
N VAL A 295 -2.86 -6.49 -1.68
CA VAL A 295 -1.89 -5.67 -2.42
C VAL A 295 -0.85 -5.15 -1.44
N ILE A 296 0.38 -5.63 -1.58
CA ILE A 296 1.49 -5.23 -0.72
C ILE A 296 2.20 -4.04 -1.37
N LEU A 297 2.29 -2.93 -0.65
CA LEU A 297 2.95 -1.70 -1.06
C LEU A 297 4.19 -1.50 -0.17
N ASN A 298 5.37 -1.53 -0.77
CA ASN A 298 6.61 -1.34 -0.02
C ASN A 298 6.93 0.15 0.15
N LYS A 299 7.04 0.64 1.38
CA LYS A 299 7.35 2.03 1.73
C LYS A 299 8.80 2.40 1.40
N SER A 300 9.70 1.42 1.33
CA SER A 300 11.13 1.63 1.11
C SER A 300 11.54 1.35 -0.34
N ARG A 301 10.72 0.62 -1.10
CA ARG A 301 10.97 0.24 -2.49
C ARG A 301 9.77 0.62 -3.35
N HIS A 302 9.97 1.03 -4.60
CA HIS A 302 8.85 1.35 -5.50
C HIS A 302 8.22 0.06 -6.05
N THR A 303 7.88 -0.88 -5.18
CA THR A 303 7.36 -2.19 -5.52
C THR A 303 5.92 -2.33 -5.02
N ALA A 304 5.08 -2.92 -5.87
CA ALA A 304 3.75 -3.34 -5.48
C ALA A 304 3.53 -4.80 -5.90
N THR A 305 3.07 -5.63 -4.99
CA THR A 305 2.74 -7.03 -5.28
C THR A 305 1.25 -7.27 -5.03
N ALA A 306 0.49 -7.51 -6.10
CA ALA A 306 -0.93 -7.83 -6.02
C ALA A 306 -1.15 -9.35 -6.07
N ILE A 307 -1.89 -9.88 -5.10
CA ILE A 307 -2.14 -11.31 -4.94
C ILE A 307 -3.65 -11.52 -4.88
N GLN A 308 -4.16 -12.32 -5.81
CA GLN A 308 -5.56 -12.76 -5.79
C GLN A 308 -5.75 -13.81 -4.69
N MET A 309 -6.67 -13.54 -3.76
CA MET A 309 -6.93 -14.40 -2.61
C MET A 309 -8.24 -15.19 -2.74
N ASP A 310 -9.17 -14.78 -3.61
CA ASP A 310 -10.49 -15.43 -3.79
C ASP A 310 -11.22 -15.73 -2.47
N ARG A 311 -11.11 -14.79 -1.51
CA ARG A 311 -11.71 -14.87 -0.16
C ARG A 311 -11.24 -16.07 0.65
N GLN A 312 -10.07 -16.61 0.31
CA GLN A 312 -9.36 -17.60 1.10
C GLN A 312 -8.38 -16.92 2.04
N LEU A 313 -8.15 -17.55 3.20
CA LEU A 313 -7.13 -17.11 4.16
C LEU A 313 -5.72 -17.52 3.74
N HIS A 314 -5.60 -18.50 2.83
CA HIS A 314 -4.33 -19.12 2.49
C HIS A 314 -4.10 -19.09 0.99
N HIS A 315 -2.90 -18.66 0.63
CA HIS A 315 -2.32 -18.67 -0.70
C HIS A 315 -0.94 -19.32 -0.62
N THR A 316 -0.44 -19.91 -1.70
CA THR A 316 0.93 -20.47 -1.75
C THR A 316 2.03 -19.45 -1.41
N LEU A 317 1.71 -18.15 -1.51
CA LEU A 317 2.63 -17.05 -1.24
C LEU A 317 2.48 -16.43 0.16
N LEU A 318 1.29 -16.49 0.76
CA LEU A 318 1.00 -15.91 2.07
C LEU A 318 -0.19 -16.58 2.75
N SER A 319 -0.22 -16.53 4.07
CA SER A 319 -1.42 -16.80 4.88
C SER A 319 -1.80 -15.58 5.70
N LEU A 320 -3.10 -15.38 5.88
CA LEU A 320 -3.65 -14.42 6.84
C LEU A 320 -4.05 -15.16 8.11
N ASP A 321 -3.69 -14.58 9.25
CA ASP A 321 -4.13 -15.01 10.58
C ASP A 321 -5.11 -13.99 11.13
N THR A 322 -6.30 -14.45 11.51
CA THR A 322 -7.36 -13.63 12.08
C THR A 322 -7.59 -14.09 13.51
N SER A 323 -7.44 -13.19 14.47
CA SER A 323 -7.70 -13.51 15.87
C SER A 323 -9.18 -13.31 16.18
N ASP A 324 -9.87 -14.37 16.61
CA ASP A 324 -11.26 -14.27 17.11
C ASP A 324 -11.35 -13.37 18.37
N ASP A 325 -10.25 -13.21 19.10
CA ASP A 325 -10.18 -12.46 20.35
C ASP A 325 -9.82 -10.97 20.17
N GLU A 326 -9.33 -10.56 18.99
CA GLU A 326 -8.87 -9.19 18.72
C GLU A 326 -9.40 -8.67 17.37
N ALA A 327 -10.63 -8.15 17.38
CA ALA A 327 -11.21 -7.45 16.22
C ALA A 327 -10.32 -6.27 15.78
N GLY A 328 -10.23 -6.03 14.47
CA GLY A 328 -9.34 -5.02 13.89
C GLY A 328 -7.88 -5.42 13.80
N SER A 329 -7.51 -6.66 14.17
CA SER A 329 -6.15 -7.19 14.00
C SER A 329 -6.08 -8.19 12.84
N LEU A 330 -4.98 -8.13 12.08
CA LEU A 330 -4.73 -9.02 10.95
C LEU A 330 -3.25 -9.39 10.90
N GLY A 331 -2.95 -10.67 11.06
CA GLY A 331 -1.61 -11.23 10.95
C GLY A 331 -1.31 -11.71 9.53
N PHE A 332 -0.04 -11.67 9.14
CA PHE A 332 0.43 -12.18 7.85
C PHE A 332 1.63 -13.10 8.05
N VAL A 333 1.60 -14.24 7.38
CA VAL A 333 2.75 -15.14 7.23
C VAL A 333 3.16 -15.13 5.76
N PHE A 334 4.41 -14.75 5.48
CA PHE A 334 4.92 -14.60 4.12
C PHE A 334 5.80 -15.79 3.73
N SER A 335 5.64 -16.26 2.50
CA SER A 335 6.62 -17.18 1.90
C SER A 335 7.90 -16.44 1.52
N LYS A 336 9.04 -17.15 1.52
CA LYS A 336 10.33 -16.63 1.00
C LYS A 336 10.25 -16.14 -0.45
N LYS A 337 9.36 -16.71 -1.26
CA LYS A 337 9.13 -16.28 -2.65
C LYS A 337 8.48 -14.89 -2.68
N LEU A 338 7.50 -14.66 -1.83
CA LEU A 338 6.83 -13.38 -1.73
C LEU A 338 7.75 -12.29 -1.18
N GLU A 339 8.55 -12.59 -0.15
CA GLU A 339 9.55 -11.63 0.36
C GLU A 339 10.51 -11.15 -0.73
N LYS A 340 10.89 -12.02 -1.67
CA LYS A 340 11.73 -11.64 -2.82
C LYS A 340 10.99 -10.73 -3.80
N LEU A 341 9.69 -10.93 -4.02
CA LEU A 341 8.88 -10.07 -4.89
C LEU A 341 8.66 -8.69 -4.27
N ILE A 342 8.42 -8.62 -2.96
CA ILE A 342 8.25 -7.36 -2.22
C ILE A 342 9.54 -6.53 -2.25
N ASN A 343 10.70 -7.20 -2.24
CA ASN A 343 12.02 -6.57 -2.20
C ASN A 343 12.77 -6.64 -3.53
N ASP A 344 12.05 -6.85 -4.65
CA ASP A 344 12.66 -6.81 -5.97
C ASP A 344 13.18 -5.39 -6.28
N ASN A 345 14.23 -5.28 -7.11
CA ASN A 345 14.96 -4.03 -7.40
C ASN A 345 15.61 -3.36 -6.16
N TYR A 346 16.72 -3.94 -5.71
CA TYR A 346 17.49 -3.52 -4.53
C TYR A 346 18.22 -2.16 -4.65
N GLU A 347 18.29 -1.54 -5.83
CA GLU A 347 18.99 -0.25 -5.99
C GLU A 347 18.08 0.92 -5.58
N ALA A 348 18.68 1.95 -4.95
CA ALA A 348 17.99 3.21 -4.66
C ALA A 348 17.43 3.84 -5.94
N ILE A 349 16.23 4.40 -5.86
CA ILE A 349 15.50 4.88 -7.03
C ILE A 349 16.03 6.26 -7.44
N ASP A 350 16.91 6.29 -8.43
CA ASP A 350 17.36 7.55 -9.03
C ASP A 350 16.36 8.12 -10.07
N ALA A 351 15.32 7.35 -10.43
CA ALA A 351 14.29 7.75 -11.39
C ALA A 351 12.98 6.93 -11.30
N PRO A 352 11.80 7.50 -11.64
CA PRO A 352 10.50 6.81 -11.65
C PRO A 352 10.37 5.56 -12.55
N ARG A 353 11.41 5.18 -13.30
CA ARG A 353 11.42 4.04 -14.23
C ARG A 353 11.64 2.67 -13.56
N TYR A 354 11.86 2.64 -12.25
CA TYR A 354 12.23 1.43 -11.50
C TYR A 354 11.08 0.79 -10.71
N ALA A 355 9.85 1.28 -10.91
CA ALA A 355 8.71 0.67 -10.23
C ALA A 355 8.45 -0.74 -10.75
N ALA A 356 8.32 -1.70 -9.84
CA ALA A 356 8.04 -3.09 -10.16
C ALA A 356 6.66 -3.48 -9.63
N ILE A 357 5.81 -3.96 -10.53
CA ILE A 357 4.46 -4.42 -10.20
C ILE A 357 4.39 -5.91 -10.51
N ALA A 358 4.33 -6.70 -9.45
CA ALA A 358 4.11 -8.13 -9.55
C ALA A 358 2.63 -8.45 -9.37
N PHE A 359 2.15 -9.46 -10.09
CA PHE A 359 0.80 -9.99 -9.94
C PHE A 359 0.87 -11.51 -9.81
N SER A 360 0.18 -12.07 -8.82
CA SER A 360 -0.03 -13.50 -8.67
C SER A 360 -1.52 -13.82 -8.69
N SER A 361 -1.92 -14.68 -9.62
CA SER A 361 -3.25 -15.31 -9.57
C SER A 361 -3.36 -16.24 -8.37
N PHE A 362 -4.58 -16.61 -8.00
CA PHE A 362 -4.83 -17.49 -6.87
C PHE A 362 -4.23 -18.89 -7.09
N GLU A 363 -3.35 -19.30 -6.19
CA GLU A 363 -2.76 -20.63 -6.12
C GLU A 363 -2.99 -21.23 -4.73
N ALA A 364 -3.93 -22.18 -4.63
CA ALA A 364 -4.25 -22.86 -3.39
C ALA A 364 -3.01 -23.57 -2.81
N PRO A 365 -2.65 -23.34 -1.55
CA PRO A 365 -1.47 -23.95 -0.95
C PRO A 365 -1.70 -25.45 -0.68
N PRO A 366 -0.67 -26.29 -0.82
CA PRO A 366 -0.67 -27.64 -0.28
C PRO A 366 -0.86 -27.63 1.25
N SER A 367 -1.49 -28.68 1.81
CA SER A 367 -1.74 -28.79 3.26
C SER A 367 -0.48 -28.60 4.11
N ALA A 368 0.68 -29.09 3.65
CA ALA A 368 1.94 -28.92 4.36
C ALA A 368 2.36 -27.46 4.56
N ILE A 369 2.04 -26.56 3.61
CA ILE A 369 2.32 -25.12 3.75
C ILE A 369 1.37 -24.51 4.79
N ILE A 370 0.12 -24.96 4.82
CA ILE A 370 -0.86 -24.49 5.81
C ILE A 370 -0.42 -24.92 7.22
N GLU A 371 -0.02 -26.18 7.39
CA GLU A 371 0.51 -26.71 8.66
C GLU A 371 1.77 -25.94 9.10
N GLU A 372 2.72 -25.68 8.20
CA GLU A 372 3.91 -24.86 8.48
C GLU A 372 3.51 -23.44 8.93
N HIS A 373 2.54 -22.82 8.28
CA HIS A 373 2.05 -21.49 8.67
C HIS A 373 1.33 -21.51 10.01
N GLU A 374 0.51 -22.52 10.30
CA GLU A 374 -0.14 -22.69 11.60
C GLU A 374 0.88 -22.90 12.71
N ASP A 375 1.93 -23.69 12.47
CA ASP A 375 3.04 -23.87 13.40
C ASP A 375 3.77 -22.55 13.66
N VAL A 376 4.06 -21.76 12.62
CA VAL A 376 4.65 -20.42 12.76
C VAL A 376 3.74 -19.49 13.58
N VAL A 377 2.44 -19.47 13.30
CA VAL A 377 1.48 -18.63 14.04
C VAL A 377 1.37 -19.08 15.50
N ASN A 378 1.25 -20.37 15.75
CA ASN A 378 1.20 -20.92 17.11
C ASN A 378 2.49 -20.65 17.87
N GLU A 379 3.63 -20.74 17.18
CA GLU A 379 4.92 -20.36 17.73
C GLU A 379 4.98 -18.86 18.06
N LEU A 380 4.55 -17.97 17.16
CA LEU A 380 4.48 -16.53 17.43
C LEU A 380 3.53 -16.19 18.58
N LYS A 381 2.37 -16.84 18.66
CA LYS A 381 1.38 -16.68 19.74
C LYS A 381 1.86 -17.24 21.08
N SER A 382 2.73 -18.25 21.07
CA SER A 382 3.27 -18.90 22.28
C SER A 382 4.62 -18.33 22.76
N ARG A 383 5.26 -17.45 21.98
CA ARG A 383 6.61 -16.95 22.27
C ARG A 383 6.63 -15.76 23.23
N ASP A 384 6.89 -16.08 24.49
CA ASP A 384 7.89 -15.36 25.27
C ASP A 384 9.25 -15.47 24.55
N LEU A 385 9.89 -14.33 24.21
CA LEU A 385 11.35 -14.17 24.10
C LEU A 385 12.15 -15.14 23.20
N GLN A 386 11.97 -15.09 21.87
CA GLN A 386 12.83 -15.82 20.92
C GLN A 386 13.66 -14.93 19.96
N LEU A 387 14.08 -13.76 20.43
CA LEU A 387 15.10 -12.95 19.74
C LEU A 387 16.38 -13.75 19.40
N TYR A 388 16.74 -14.70 20.25
CA TYR A 388 18.06 -15.33 20.19
C TYR A 388 18.12 -16.61 19.34
N SER A 389 16.99 -17.18 18.91
CA SER A 389 16.99 -18.30 17.97
C SER A 389 17.25 -17.83 16.54
N SER A 390 16.70 -16.67 16.15
CA SER A 390 16.90 -16.07 14.83
C SER A 390 18.25 -15.35 14.67
N TYR A 391 18.90 -14.97 15.78
CA TYR A 391 20.21 -14.29 15.77
C TYR A 391 21.24 -15.02 16.65
N PRO A 392 21.86 -16.10 16.13
CA PRO A 392 22.78 -16.94 16.91
C PRO A 392 24.12 -16.27 17.26
N LEU A 393 24.44 -15.10 16.69
CA LEU A 393 25.75 -14.46 16.83
C LEU A 393 25.67 -13.08 17.49
N VAL A 394 26.70 -12.76 18.26
CA VAL A 394 27.00 -11.43 18.79
C VAL A 394 28.14 -10.84 17.98
N PHE A 395 27.89 -9.73 17.29
CA PHE A 395 28.89 -8.97 16.55
C PHE A 395 29.39 -7.84 17.46
N SER A 396 30.68 -7.79 17.74
CA SER A 396 31.26 -6.75 18.59
C SER A 396 32.23 -5.91 17.79
N ILE A 397 32.11 -4.59 17.92
CA ILE A 397 33.06 -3.62 17.39
C ILE A 397 34.02 -3.27 18.53
N HIS A 398 35.32 -3.35 18.26
CA HIS A 398 36.34 -3.08 19.27
C HIS A 398 37.14 -1.82 18.92
N ASP A 399 37.38 -1.01 19.94
CA ASP A 399 38.43 0.01 19.93
C ASP A 399 39.52 -0.41 20.92
N GLU A 400 40.74 -0.60 20.40
CA GLU A 400 41.87 -1.24 21.07
C GLU A 400 41.55 -2.60 21.71
N LYS A 401 40.99 -2.58 22.92
CA LYS A 401 40.62 -3.75 23.75
C LYS A 401 39.22 -3.67 24.35
N ASN A 402 38.49 -2.59 24.09
CA ASN A 402 37.15 -2.38 24.63
C ASN A 402 36.11 -2.59 23.53
N ILE A 403 35.00 -3.23 23.89
CA ILE A 403 33.83 -3.30 23.03
C ILE A 403 33.17 -1.92 23.06
N VAL A 404 33.13 -1.24 21.90
CA VAL A 404 32.49 0.07 21.76
C VAL A 404 31.03 -0.05 21.36
N ASP A 405 30.67 -1.12 20.65
CA ASP A 405 29.30 -1.41 20.28
C ASP A 405 29.10 -2.90 20.05
N SER A 406 27.87 -3.38 20.20
CA SER A 406 27.53 -4.78 20.03
C SER A 406 26.14 -4.97 19.42
N TYR A 407 26.08 -5.92 18.48
CA TYR A 407 24.89 -6.24 17.71
C TYR A 407 24.60 -7.73 17.82
N LEU A 408 23.34 -8.10 17.68
CA LEU A 408 22.96 -9.46 17.33
C LEU A 408 22.90 -9.60 15.81
N GLY A 409 23.20 -10.79 15.31
CA GLY A 409 23.08 -11.13 13.90
C GLY A 409 23.12 -12.64 13.65
N CYS A 410 23.18 -13.01 12.38
CA CYS A 410 23.22 -14.39 11.92
C CYS A 410 24.33 -14.56 10.88
N THR A 411 24.60 -15.78 10.44
CA THR A 411 25.70 -16.07 9.50
C THR A 411 25.59 -15.27 8.20
N THR A 412 24.37 -15.05 7.69
CA THR A 412 24.13 -14.29 6.44
C THR A 412 24.39 -12.79 6.57
N THR A 413 24.44 -12.23 7.78
CA THR A 413 24.68 -10.79 8.00
C THR A 413 26.12 -10.44 8.37
N VAL A 414 26.99 -11.44 8.55
CA VAL A 414 28.39 -11.22 8.93
C VAL A 414 29.19 -10.49 7.86
N MET A 415 29.15 -10.94 6.60
CA MET A 415 29.90 -10.27 5.52
C MET A 415 29.40 -8.85 5.24
N PRO A 416 28.08 -8.58 5.22
CA PRO A 416 27.55 -7.23 5.16
C PRO A 416 27.97 -6.35 6.36
N PHE A 417 28.00 -6.92 7.57
CA PHE A 417 28.50 -6.21 8.77
C PHE A 417 29.98 -5.83 8.63
N ILE A 418 30.82 -6.78 8.21
CA ILE A 418 32.24 -6.54 7.94
C ILE A 418 32.39 -5.45 6.88
N LYS A 419 31.63 -5.50 5.78
CA LYS A 419 31.68 -4.47 4.73
C LYS A 419 31.34 -3.09 5.28
N HIS A 420 30.25 -2.99 6.05
CA HIS A 420 29.79 -1.73 6.61
C HIS A 420 30.78 -1.14 7.62
N PHE A 421 31.33 -1.97 8.50
CA PHE A 421 32.29 -1.57 9.53
C PHE A 421 33.75 -1.85 9.16
N ARG A 422 34.09 -1.99 7.87
CA ARG A 422 35.44 -2.40 7.40
C ARG A 422 36.58 -1.49 7.83
N ASN A 423 36.25 -0.22 8.12
CA ASN A 423 37.19 0.80 8.57
C ASN A 423 37.55 0.65 10.05
N GLN A 424 36.83 -0.19 10.80
CA GLN A 424 37.15 -0.52 12.18
C GLN A 424 38.32 -1.50 12.23
N HIS A 425 39.22 -1.30 13.19
CA HIS A 425 40.45 -2.10 13.29
C HIS A 425 40.21 -3.54 13.71
N HIS A 426 39.11 -3.80 14.43
CA HIS A 426 38.82 -5.10 15.00
C HIS A 426 37.30 -5.32 15.19
N LEU A 427 36.78 -6.38 14.56
CA LEU A 427 35.43 -6.89 14.73
C LEU A 427 35.51 -8.35 15.17
N SER A 428 34.66 -8.77 16.11
CA SER A 428 34.57 -10.17 16.54
C SER A 428 33.13 -10.69 16.47
N PHE A 429 32.98 -11.96 16.14
CA PHE A 429 31.69 -12.62 16.02
C PHE A 429 31.70 -13.84 16.93
N SER A 430 30.87 -13.84 17.97
CA SER A 430 30.79 -14.95 18.93
C SER A 430 29.39 -15.56 18.98
N ASP A 431 29.30 -16.83 19.31
CA ASP A 431 28.02 -17.49 19.57
C ASP A 431 27.40 -16.93 20.86
N TRP A 432 26.13 -16.49 20.80
CA TRP A 432 25.52 -15.79 21.95
C TRP A 432 25.31 -16.69 23.16
N ARG A 433 25.11 -18.01 22.97
CA ARG A 433 24.80 -18.96 24.05
C ARG A 433 26.05 -19.32 24.81
N THR A 434 27.12 -19.57 24.06
CA THR A 434 28.37 -20.14 24.58
C THR A 434 29.44 -19.08 24.81
N GLY A 435 29.31 -17.92 24.16
CA GLY A 435 30.35 -16.88 24.11
C GLY A 435 31.57 -17.28 23.27
N GLU A 436 31.52 -18.43 22.59
CA GLU A 436 32.63 -18.95 21.79
C GLU A 436 32.89 -18.04 20.58
N LEU A 437 34.13 -17.60 20.39
CA LEU A 437 34.53 -16.84 19.20
C LEU A 437 34.41 -17.72 17.95
N LYS A 438 33.62 -17.27 16.98
CA LYS A 438 33.38 -17.96 15.71
C LYS A 438 34.13 -17.35 14.54
N LEU A 439 34.41 -16.05 14.57
CA LEU A 439 35.13 -15.36 13.50
C LEU A 439 35.74 -14.07 14.06
N GLU A 440 36.90 -13.66 13.56
CA GLU A 440 37.51 -12.36 13.85
C GLU A 440 37.90 -11.66 12.55
N TYR A 441 37.59 -10.37 12.42
CA TYR A 441 38.09 -9.50 11.36
C TYR A 441 39.02 -8.45 11.98
N LYS A 442 40.29 -8.46 11.58
CA LYS A 442 41.31 -7.61 12.18
C LYS A 442 42.26 -7.08 11.14
N ASN A 443 42.41 -5.76 11.08
CA ASN A 443 43.30 -5.06 10.16
C ASN A 443 43.15 -5.49 8.68
N GLY A 444 41.92 -5.76 8.23
CA GLY A 444 41.66 -6.18 6.84
C GLY A 444 41.69 -7.69 6.60
N TYR A 445 41.95 -8.51 7.62
CA TYR A 445 42.06 -9.97 7.49
C TYR A 445 41.00 -10.68 8.32
N LEU A 446 40.47 -11.78 7.79
CA LEU A 446 39.61 -12.70 8.51
C LEU A 446 40.43 -13.84 9.09
N SER A 447 40.19 -14.18 10.36
CA SER A 447 40.76 -15.35 11.05
C SER A 447 39.66 -16.17 11.73
N ASP A 448 40.01 -17.41 12.05
CA ASP A 448 39.14 -18.36 12.76
C ASP A 448 37.85 -18.73 12.02
N ILE A 449 37.90 -18.71 10.68
CA ILE A 449 36.74 -18.95 9.82
C ILE A 449 36.27 -20.41 9.93
N PRO A 450 35.01 -20.68 10.34
CA PRO A 450 34.46 -22.02 10.39
C PRO A 450 34.42 -22.64 8.99
N ALA A 451 34.62 -23.97 8.90
CA ALA A 451 34.65 -24.67 7.61
C ALA A 451 33.32 -24.61 6.83
N ASP A 452 32.22 -24.36 7.52
CA ASP A 452 30.86 -24.21 7.03
C ASP A 452 30.45 -22.75 6.79
N PHE A 453 31.38 -21.80 6.96
CA PHE A 453 31.08 -20.39 6.77
C PHE A 453 31.06 -20.02 5.27
N PRO A 454 29.94 -19.50 4.73
CA PRO A 454 29.84 -19.17 3.32
C PRO A 454 30.68 -17.91 3.00
N LEU A 455 31.92 -18.13 2.57
CA LEU A 455 32.85 -17.09 2.10
C LEU A 455 32.68 -16.75 0.61
N ASP A 456 31.69 -17.34 -0.06
CA ASP A 456 31.57 -17.32 -1.52
C ASP A 456 31.28 -15.91 -2.09
N GLU A 457 30.92 -14.95 -1.24
CA GLU A 457 30.69 -13.56 -1.63
C GLU A 457 31.92 -12.68 -1.37
N HIS A 458 32.51 -12.15 -2.45
CA HIS A 458 33.51 -11.09 -2.33
C HIS A 458 32.87 -9.85 -1.69
N LEU A 459 33.52 -9.28 -0.66
CA LEU A 459 33.10 -8.03 0.01
C LEU A 459 32.82 -6.89 -0.99
N GLU A 460 33.43 -6.90 -2.17
CA GLU A 460 33.20 -5.91 -3.22
C GLU A 460 31.80 -6.01 -3.86
N ILE A 461 31.23 -7.22 -3.96
CA ILE A 461 29.97 -7.52 -4.63
C ILE A 461 28.76 -7.27 -3.71
N ILE A 462 28.95 -7.40 -2.39
CA ILE A 462 27.90 -7.14 -1.40
C ILE A 462 27.46 -5.67 -1.51
N PRO A 463 26.20 -5.30 -1.73
CA PRO A 463 25.81 -3.89 -1.75
C PRO A 463 26.14 -3.19 -0.44
N ALA A 464 26.38 -1.88 -0.47
CA ALA A 464 26.58 -1.12 0.76
C ALA A 464 25.27 -1.10 1.57
N LYS A 465 25.39 -0.96 2.90
CA LYS A 465 24.25 -0.58 3.73
C LYS A 465 23.98 0.90 3.47
N ASP A 466 22.86 1.20 2.81
CA ASP A 466 22.55 2.55 2.32
C ASP A 466 21.92 3.46 3.38
N ASN A 467 21.73 2.98 4.62
CA ASN A 467 21.14 3.75 5.70
C ASN A 467 21.75 3.40 7.06
N GLU A 468 21.49 4.21 8.08
CA GLU A 468 22.03 4.02 9.44
C GLU A 468 21.09 3.20 10.34
N PHE A 469 19.97 2.71 9.83
CA PHE A 469 18.97 2.02 10.63
C PHE A 469 19.45 0.65 11.12
N ASP A 470 19.12 0.30 12.35
CA ASP A 470 19.29 -1.02 12.95
C ASP A 470 18.00 -1.43 13.66
N ILE A 471 17.87 -2.72 14.01
CA ILE A 471 16.69 -3.21 14.73
C ILE A 471 16.98 -3.17 16.23
N TYR A 472 16.10 -2.52 16.98
CA TYR A 472 16.18 -2.36 18.42
C TYR A 472 15.09 -3.19 19.08
N ALA A 473 15.51 -4.09 19.97
CA ALA A 473 14.62 -5.04 20.58
C ALA A 473 14.26 -4.65 22.02
N PHE A 474 12.98 -4.81 22.35
CA PHE A 474 12.40 -4.46 23.65
C PHE A 474 11.62 -5.65 24.22
N ILE A 475 11.54 -5.70 25.55
CA ILE A 475 10.60 -6.55 26.27
C ILE A 475 9.59 -5.64 26.94
N LEU A 476 8.31 -5.89 26.69
CA LEU A 476 7.17 -5.19 27.26
C LEU A 476 6.60 -6.08 28.35
N GLU A 477 6.84 -5.69 29.61
CA GLU A 477 6.38 -6.43 30.78
C GLU A 477 5.08 -5.79 31.31
N PRO A 478 3.90 -6.44 31.17
CA PRO A 478 2.64 -5.85 31.60
C PRO A 478 2.58 -5.74 33.13
N ALA A 479 1.97 -4.66 33.63
CA ALA A 479 1.77 -4.47 35.06
C ALA A 479 0.79 -5.49 35.66
N SER A 480 -0.11 -6.02 34.83
CA SER A 480 -1.10 -7.04 35.21
C SER A 480 -0.61 -8.43 34.83
N ARG A 481 -0.67 -9.37 35.80
CA ARG A 481 -0.41 -10.81 35.56
C ARG A 481 -1.42 -11.50 34.64
N ARG A 482 -2.47 -10.80 34.21
CA ARG A 482 -3.43 -11.32 33.22
C ARG A 482 -2.86 -11.33 31.81
N PHE A 483 -1.82 -10.54 31.55
CA PHE A 483 -1.17 -10.45 30.26
C PHE A 483 0.24 -11.03 30.39
N SER A 484 0.70 -11.70 29.34
CA SER A 484 2.07 -12.20 29.27
C SER A 484 3.03 -11.09 28.79
N PRO A 485 4.31 -11.11 29.21
CA PRO A 485 5.33 -10.30 28.56
C PRO A 485 5.36 -10.56 27.05
N ARG A 486 5.68 -9.53 26.27
CA ARG A 486 5.92 -9.69 24.82
C ARG A 486 7.22 -9.02 24.41
N SER A 487 7.82 -9.47 23.32
CA SER A 487 8.95 -8.76 22.69
C SER A 487 8.46 -7.89 21.55
N SER A 488 8.99 -6.67 21.44
CA SER A 488 8.79 -5.79 20.28
C SER A 488 10.14 -5.47 19.64
N GLN A 489 10.16 -5.26 18.33
CA GLN A 489 11.36 -4.95 17.54
C GLN A 489 11.07 -3.74 16.66
N VAL A 490 11.90 -2.70 16.77
CA VAL A 490 11.74 -1.45 16.03
C VAL A 490 12.94 -1.20 15.15
N LEU A 491 12.71 -0.90 13.87
CA LEU A 491 13.75 -0.40 12.97
C LEU A 491 13.92 1.11 13.19
N ALA A 492 15.07 1.56 13.69
CA ALA A 492 15.34 2.96 14.03
C ALA A 492 16.82 3.32 13.79
N HIS A 493 17.18 4.61 13.83
CA HIS A 493 18.57 5.07 13.76
C HIS A 493 19.31 4.88 15.09
N ASP A 494 18.60 5.08 16.20
CA ASP A 494 19.16 4.97 17.55
C ASP A 494 18.15 4.43 18.58
N TRP A 495 18.63 4.24 19.81
CA TRP A 495 17.82 3.75 20.92
C TRP A 495 16.70 4.70 21.34
N ASP A 496 16.89 6.00 21.15
CA ASP A 496 15.97 7.01 21.65
C ASP A 496 14.77 7.14 20.70
N GLU A 497 15.03 7.16 19.39
CA GLU A 497 13.98 7.04 18.36
C GLU A 497 13.22 5.71 18.52
N ALA A 498 13.93 4.58 18.69
CA ALA A 498 13.28 3.28 18.88
C ALA A 498 12.39 3.25 20.13
N GLU A 499 12.82 3.88 21.22
CA GLU A 499 12.04 3.95 22.44
C GLU A 499 10.82 4.87 22.30
N GLU A 500 10.90 5.95 21.52
CA GLU A 500 9.76 6.80 21.20
C GLU A 500 8.66 6.01 20.47
N PHE A 501 9.03 5.20 19.47
CA PHE A 501 8.09 4.30 18.78
C PHE A 501 7.43 3.30 19.73
N ILE A 502 8.20 2.63 20.59
CA ILE A 502 7.64 1.68 21.56
C ILE A 502 6.72 2.36 22.57
N ARG A 503 7.05 3.58 23.01
CA ARG A 503 6.20 4.34 23.93
C ARG A 503 4.86 4.64 23.28
N PHE A 504 4.88 5.05 22.01
CA PHE A 504 3.66 5.27 21.23
C PHE A 504 2.83 3.98 21.12
N GLU A 505 3.45 2.84 20.79
CA GLU A 505 2.80 1.52 20.73
C GLU A 505 2.12 1.15 22.07
N VAL A 506 2.80 1.39 23.19
CA VAL A 506 2.31 1.07 24.54
C VAL A 506 1.22 2.02 25.02
N ASP A 507 1.29 3.30 24.65
CA ASP A 507 0.33 4.33 25.05
C ASP A 507 -1.04 4.14 24.38
N ASP A 508 -1.09 3.48 23.21
CA ASP A 508 -2.32 3.07 22.52
C ASP A 508 -3.04 1.89 23.20
N GLU A 509 -2.42 1.21 24.18
CA GLU A 509 -3.01 0.13 24.98
C GLU A 509 -3.08 0.51 26.49
N PRO A 510 -3.76 1.62 26.86
CA PRO A 510 -3.65 2.22 28.19
C PRO A 510 -4.14 1.30 29.33
N GLU A 511 -5.00 0.33 29.03
CA GLU A 511 -5.50 -0.66 29.97
C GLU A 511 -4.47 -1.73 30.38
N LYS A 512 -3.44 -1.98 29.55
CA LYS A 512 -2.47 -3.06 29.81
C LYS A 512 -1.26 -2.60 30.63
N ARG A 513 -0.88 -1.31 30.52
CA ARG A 513 0.26 -0.64 31.19
C ARG A 513 1.55 -1.49 31.17
N TYR A 514 2.46 -1.20 30.25
CA TYR A 514 3.71 -1.93 30.11
C TYR A 514 4.90 -1.22 30.77
N THR A 515 5.83 -2.02 31.31
CA THR A 515 7.21 -1.60 31.59
C THR A 515 8.06 -1.97 30.39
N ILE A 516 8.74 -0.97 29.82
CA ILE A 516 9.59 -1.14 28.63
C ILE A 516 11.02 -1.45 29.08
N ARG A 517 11.59 -2.57 28.63
CA ARG A 517 12.98 -2.95 28.88
C ARG A 517 13.75 -3.08 27.56
N ARG A 518 14.74 -2.20 27.35
CA ARG A 518 15.72 -2.32 26.26
C ARG A 518 16.48 -3.65 26.38
N THR A 519 16.62 -4.38 25.28
CA THR A 519 17.35 -5.67 25.29
C THR A 519 18.66 -5.61 24.53
N ARG A 520 18.61 -5.56 23.20
CA ARG A 520 19.75 -5.64 22.31
C ARG A 520 19.50 -4.85 21.03
N LYS A 521 20.60 -4.46 20.40
CA LYS A 521 20.65 -3.96 19.03
C LYS A 521 20.91 -5.15 18.10
N ILE A 522 20.23 -5.23 16.97
CA ILE A 522 20.41 -6.25 15.93
C ILE A 522 20.87 -5.52 14.67
N PHE A 523 21.92 -6.02 14.04
CA PHE A 523 22.44 -5.39 12.83
C PHE A 523 21.48 -5.58 11.66
N TYR A 524 20.98 -4.47 11.12
CA TYR A 524 20.12 -4.50 9.96
C TYR A 524 20.91 -4.22 8.67
N HIS A 525 20.59 -4.99 7.64
CA HIS A 525 21.03 -4.74 6.28
C HIS A 525 19.91 -5.15 5.34
N GLN A 526 19.54 -4.26 4.42
CA GLN A 526 18.31 -4.37 3.64
C GLN A 526 18.25 -5.68 2.81
N ALA A 527 19.39 -6.16 2.29
CA ALA A 527 19.46 -7.39 1.49
C ALA A 527 19.60 -8.68 2.32
N TYR A 528 20.18 -8.61 3.52
CA TYR A 528 20.77 -9.77 4.19
C TYR A 528 20.20 -10.05 5.57
N ASN A 529 19.59 -9.06 6.23
CA ASN A 529 18.99 -9.28 7.53
C ASN A 529 17.57 -9.79 7.37
N ARG A 530 17.45 -11.10 7.15
CA ARG A 530 16.19 -11.82 7.23
C ARG A 530 16.22 -12.60 8.53
N PRO A 531 15.58 -12.17 9.63
CA PRO A 531 15.14 -13.15 10.61
C PRO A 531 14.37 -14.22 9.83
N THR A 532 14.91 -15.42 9.78
CA THR A 532 14.08 -16.60 9.61
C THR A 532 13.09 -16.58 10.76
N ILE A 533 11.86 -16.20 10.43
CA ILE A 533 10.69 -16.58 11.20
C ILE A 533 10.40 -18.03 10.83
#